data_AF-A0A6G3Z683-F1
#
_entry.id   AF-A0A6G3Z683-F1
#
_cell.length_a   1.000
_cell.length_b   1.000
_cell.length_c   1.000
_cell.angle_alpha   90.00
_cell.angle_beta   90.00
_cell.angle_gamma   90.00
#
_symmetry.space_group_name_H-M   'P 1'
#
loop_
_entity.id
_entity.type
_entity.pdbx_description
1 polymer ?
#
loop_
_entity_poly.entity_id
_entity_poly.type
_entity_poly.pdbx_seq_one_letter_code
_entity_poly.pdbx_strand_id
1 'polypeptide(L)'
;MDITSVRDEDFIPVTVHYADRDGEIGYYLPNEDHRWYWFPFLHPSESLLFKTFDGLPGEHHWSCPHAAFTAPNSPEELAGRRTSIEFRILLAFERNSRGAA
;
A
#
# COMPACT_ATOMS: atom_id res chain seq x y z
N MET A 1 -4.46 4.64 2.47
CA MET A 1 -5.93 4.69 2.29
C MET A 1 -6.57 3.63 3.17
N ASP A 2 -7.72 3.93 3.76
CA ASP A 2 -8.55 2.95 4.45
C ASP A 2 -9.19 2.02 3.41
N ILE A 3 -8.74 0.79 3.34
CA ILE A 3 -9.26 -0.15 2.36
C ILE A 3 -10.72 -0.54 2.65
N THR A 4 -11.26 -0.27 3.84
CA THR A 4 -12.70 -0.46 4.13
C THR A 4 -13.58 0.65 3.57
N SER A 5 -12.98 1.72 3.04
CA SER A 5 -13.68 2.82 2.37
C SER A 5 -13.65 2.73 0.84
N VAL A 6 -13.04 1.68 0.29
CA VAL A 6 -12.88 1.46 -1.14
C VAL A 6 -13.95 0.49 -1.62
N ARG A 7 -14.62 0.84 -2.72
CA ARG A 7 -15.56 -0.07 -3.37
C ARG A 7 -14.83 -0.95 -4.38
N ASP A 8 -15.35 -2.15 -4.64
CA ASP A 8 -14.75 -3.08 -5.61
C ASP A 8 -14.63 -2.45 -7.00
N GLU A 9 -15.59 -1.61 -7.39
CA GLU A 9 -15.60 -0.93 -8.68
C GLU A 9 -14.51 0.15 -8.82
N ASP A 10 -13.97 0.64 -7.70
CA ASP A 10 -12.87 1.60 -7.72
C ASP A 10 -11.55 0.92 -8.10
N PHE A 11 -11.44 -0.41 -7.94
CA PHE A 11 -10.22 -1.15 -8.22
C PHE A 11 -10.09 -1.51 -9.71
N ILE A 12 -8.97 -1.10 -10.31
CA ILE A 12 -8.63 -1.41 -11.69
C ILE A 12 -7.34 -2.23 -11.71
N PRO A 13 -7.40 -3.54 -12.06
CA PRO A 13 -6.19 -4.32 -12.28
C PRO A 13 -5.49 -3.81 -13.54
N VAL A 14 -4.18 -3.62 -13.45
CA VAL A 14 -3.33 -3.14 -14.53
C VAL A 14 -2.14 -4.05 -14.70
N THR A 15 -1.98 -4.54 -15.92
CA THR A 15 -0.82 -5.34 -16.31
C THR A 15 0.40 -4.44 -16.50
N VAL A 16 1.52 -4.84 -15.90
CA VAL A 16 2.83 -4.22 -16.09
C VAL A 16 3.69 -5.16 -16.93
N HIS A 17 4.03 -4.74 -18.15
CA HIS A 17 4.90 -5.51 -19.02
C HIS A 17 6.37 -5.29 -18.66
N TYR A 18 7.04 -6.34 -18.19
CA TYR A 18 8.49 -6.38 -18.04
C TYR A 18 9.12 -7.12 -19.22
N ALA A 19 10.45 -7.05 -19.36
CA ALA A 19 11.16 -7.66 -20.48
C ALA A 19 11.00 -9.20 -20.55
N ASP A 20 10.80 -9.85 -19.40
CA ASP A 20 10.80 -11.30 -19.20
C ASP A 20 9.49 -11.87 -18.67
N ARG A 21 8.55 -11.01 -18.26
CA ARG A 21 7.26 -11.42 -17.68
C ARG A 21 6.23 -10.30 -17.72
N ASP A 22 4.97 -10.67 -17.56
CA ASP A 22 3.93 -9.75 -17.16
C ASP A 22 3.79 -9.76 -15.63
N GLY A 23 3.65 -8.57 -15.05
CA GLY A 23 3.22 -8.36 -13.67
C GLY A 23 1.82 -7.76 -13.62
N GLU A 24 1.23 -7.69 -12.44
CA GLU A 24 -0.04 -7.01 -12.20
C GLU A 24 0.11 -6.07 -11.02
N ILE A 25 -0.42 -4.86 -11.15
CA ILE A 25 -0.61 -3.89 -10.08
C ILE A 25 -2.06 -3.43 -10.07
N GLY A 26 -2.51 -2.88 -8.95
CA GLY A 26 -3.85 -2.29 -8.84
C GLY A 26 -3.81 -0.78 -8.79
N TYR A 27 -4.63 -0.13 -9.61
CA TYR A 27 -4.98 1.28 -9.43
C TYR A 27 -6.33 1.42 -8.76
N TYR A 28 -6.54 2.56 -8.11
CA TYR A 28 -7.82 2.92 -7.49
C TYR A 28 -8.31 4.21 -8.14
N LEU A 29 -9.52 4.19 -8.69
CA LEU A 29 -10.18 5.36 -9.24
C LEU A 29 -10.45 6.38 -8.13
N PRO A 30 -10.42 7.70 -8.43
CA PRO A 30 -10.74 8.71 -7.44
C PRO A 30 -12.20 8.60 -7.00
N ASN A 31 -12.43 8.60 -5.69
CA ASN A 31 -13.76 8.54 -5.08
C ASN A 31 -13.76 9.37 -3.79
N GLU A 32 -14.76 10.22 -3.60
CA GLU A 32 -14.88 11.10 -2.43
C GLU A 32 -15.14 10.32 -1.12
N ASP A 33 -15.66 9.09 -1.23
CA ASP A 33 -15.87 8.21 -0.08
C ASP A 33 -14.55 7.64 0.47
N HIS A 34 -13.44 7.73 -0.29
CA HIS A 34 -12.14 7.23 0.14
C HIS A 34 -11.62 7.98 1.35
N ARG A 35 -11.36 7.25 2.44
CA ARG A 35 -10.75 7.80 3.64
C ARG A 35 -9.23 7.67 3.57
N TRP A 36 -8.57 8.82 3.51
CA TRP A 36 -7.11 8.91 3.52
C TRP A 36 -6.59 9.25 4.91
N TYR A 37 -5.57 8.52 5.32
CA TYR A 37 -4.79 8.80 6.52
C TYR A 37 -3.35 9.09 6.12
N TRP A 38 -2.71 9.97 6.87
CA TRP A 38 -1.30 10.31 6.71
C TRP A 38 -0.67 10.46 8.08
N PHE A 39 0.64 10.26 8.15
CA PHE A 39 1.41 10.36 9.38
C PHE A 39 2.36 11.57 9.29
N PRO A 40 1.93 12.76 9.78
CA PRO A 40 2.76 13.94 9.73
C PRO A 40 3.96 13.80 10.68
N PHE A 41 5.05 14.52 10.39
CA PHE A 41 6.25 14.59 11.23
C PHE A 41 6.99 13.25 11.47
N LEU A 42 6.88 12.30 10.55
CA LEU A 42 7.62 11.03 10.60
C LEU A 42 9.14 11.27 10.77
N HIS A 43 9.71 10.81 11.88
CA HIS A 43 11.13 10.93 12.18
C HIS A 43 11.94 9.80 11.48
N PRO A 44 13.24 10.00 11.15
CA PRO A 44 14.07 8.93 10.56
C PRO A 44 14.18 7.63 11.36
N SER A 45 13.83 7.65 12.65
CA SER A 45 13.80 6.45 13.51
C SER A 45 12.45 5.72 13.51
N GLU A 46 11.46 6.24 12.80
CA GLU A 46 10.12 5.67 12.69
C GLU A 46 9.93 5.07 11.30
N SER A 47 9.15 3.99 11.22
CA SER A 47 8.81 3.35 9.96
C SER A 47 7.31 3.11 9.88
N LEU A 48 6.77 3.19 8.66
CA LEU A 48 5.42 2.77 8.35
C LEU A 48 5.50 1.38 7.72
N LEU A 49 4.68 0.46 8.22
CA LEU A 49 4.55 -0.89 7.67
C LEU A 49 3.19 -1.02 6.98
N PHE A 50 3.22 -1.40 5.70
CA PHE A 50 2.03 -1.67 4.92
C PHE A 50 1.93 -3.19 4.68
N LYS A 51 0.83 -3.80 5.13
CA LYS A 51 0.48 -5.16 4.73
C LYS A 51 -0.27 -5.09 3.41
N THR A 52 0.35 -5.59 2.34
CA THR A 52 -0.17 -5.51 0.96
C THR A 52 -0.42 -6.88 0.32
N PHE A 53 -0.22 -7.96 1.09
CA PHE A 53 -0.49 -9.32 0.66
C PHE A 53 -0.60 -10.24 1.88
N ASP A 54 -1.47 -11.26 1.80
CA ASP A 54 -1.50 -12.41 2.69
C ASP A 54 -1.83 -13.66 1.86
N GLY A 55 -1.15 -14.77 2.14
CA GLY A 55 -1.40 -16.03 1.46
C GLY A 55 -2.61 -16.81 2.01
N LEU A 56 -3.18 -16.37 3.14
CA LEU A 56 -4.38 -16.98 3.73
C LEU A 56 -5.67 -16.49 3.04
N PRO A 57 -6.60 -17.40 2.68
CA PRO A 57 -7.93 -17.03 2.20
C PRO A 57 -8.75 -16.37 3.33
N GLY A 58 -9.65 -15.44 3.02
CA GLY A 58 -10.48 -14.74 4.01
C GLY A 58 -11.13 -13.47 3.45
N GLU A 59 -11.62 -12.57 4.30
CA GLU A 59 -12.15 -11.25 3.91
C GLU A 59 -11.21 -10.11 4.30
N HIS A 60 -9.94 -10.40 4.58
CA HIS A 60 -9.02 -9.38 5.06
C HIS A 60 -8.56 -8.52 3.89
N HIS A 61 -9.13 -7.34 3.71
CA HIS A 61 -8.80 -6.40 2.63
C HIS A 61 -7.27 -6.31 2.41
N TRP A 62 -6.74 -6.99 1.37
CA TRP A 62 -5.31 -7.32 1.27
C TRP A 62 -4.45 -6.25 0.62
N SER A 63 -4.91 -5.01 0.63
CA SER A 63 -4.14 -3.91 0.07
C SER A 63 -4.13 -2.74 1.03
N CYS A 64 -3.00 -2.04 1.06
CA CYS A 64 -2.91 -0.73 1.69
C CYS A 64 -2.44 0.25 0.62
N PRO A 65 -3.37 0.77 -0.20
CA PRO A 65 -3.02 1.74 -1.22
C PRO A 65 -2.45 2.98 -0.54
N HIS A 66 -1.33 3.45 -1.06
CA HIS A 66 -0.61 4.60 -0.54
C HIS A 66 -0.07 5.42 -1.71
N ALA A 67 0.01 6.72 -1.50
CA ALA A 67 0.52 7.67 -2.48
C ALA A 67 1.22 8.81 -1.75
N ALA A 68 2.12 9.49 -2.45
CA ALA A 68 2.65 10.77 -1.98
C ALA A 68 1.67 11.90 -2.34
N PHE A 69 1.64 12.95 -1.54
CA PHE A 69 0.87 14.16 -1.81
C PHE A 69 1.60 15.38 -1.27
N THR A 70 1.26 16.56 -1.76
CA THR A 70 1.76 17.82 -1.23
C THR A 70 0.97 18.21 0.02
N ALA A 71 1.62 18.23 1.19
CA ALA A 71 0.94 18.63 2.41
C ALA A 71 0.62 20.15 2.38
N PRO A 72 -0.61 20.57 2.74
CA PRO A 72 -1.04 21.98 2.64
C PRO A 72 -0.17 22.98 3.40
N ASN A 73 0.49 22.53 4.48
CA ASN A 73 1.29 23.36 5.38
C ASN A 73 2.77 22.97 5.38
N SER A 74 3.28 22.32 4.33
CA SER A 74 4.71 22.01 4.24
C SER A 74 5.52 23.30 4.14
N PRO A 75 6.43 23.59 5.09
CA PRO A 75 7.32 24.75 4.97
C PRO A 75 8.19 24.62 3.73
N GLU A 76 8.26 25.69 2.93
CA GLU A 76 9.04 25.71 1.68
C GLU A 76 10.52 25.38 1.92
N GLU A 77 11.08 25.81 3.06
CA GLU A 77 12.45 25.49 3.48
C GLU A 77 12.69 23.99 3.71
N LEU A 78 11.63 23.22 3.98
CA LEU A 78 11.71 21.77 4.16
C LEU A 78 11.46 20.99 2.85
N ALA A 79 11.02 21.66 1.78
CA ALA A 79 10.80 21.03 0.49
C ALA A 79 12.09 20.39 -0.02
N GLY A 80 12.02 19.12 -0.44
CA GLY A 80 13.17 18.37 -0.94
C GLY A 80 14.18 17.88 0.10
N ARG A 81 14.04 18.24 1.38
CA ARG A 81 14.94 17.75 2.44
C ARG A 81 14.65 16.32 2.91
N ARG A 82 13.43 15.83 2.65
CA ARG A 82 12.99 14.48 3.02
C ARG A 82 13.28 13.50 1.87
N THR A 83 14.09 12.49 2.16
CA THR A 83 14.24 11.30 1.32
C THR A 83 13.54 10.13 1.98
N SER A 84 12.70 9.42 1.22
CA SER A 84 12.07 8.17 1.67
C SER A 84 12.69 6.99 0.95
N ILE A 85 12.84 5.88 1.64
CA ILE A 85 13.29 4.61 1.10
C ILE A 85 12.16 3.61 1.34
N GLU A 86 11.74 2.93 0.27
CA GLU A 86 10.80 1.82 0.36
C GLU A 86 11.56 0.51 0.17
N PHE A 87 11.23 -0.48 1.00
CA PHE A 87 11.65 -1.85 0.83
C PHE A 87 10.42 -2.77 0.87
N ARG A 88 10.44 -3.82 0.05
CA ARG A 88 9.39 -4.83 0.01
C ARG A 88 9.94 -6.12 0.60
N ILE A 89 9.20 -6.69 1.54
CA ILE A 89 9.57 -7.93 2.22
C ILE A 89 8.49 -8.95 1.90
N LEU A 90 8.89 -10.09 1.34
CA LEU A 90 8.03 -11.25 1.18
C LEU A 90 8.36 -12.26 2.28
N LEU A 91 7.35 -12.66 3.05
CA LEU A 91 7.49 -13.70 4.05
C LEU A 91 6.97 -15.02 3.47
N ALA A 92 7.84 -16.01 3.37
CA ALA A 92 7.49 -17.35 2.93
C ALA A 92 7.55 -18.30 4.14
N PHE A 93 6.52 -19.12 4.31
CA PHE A 93 6.41 -20.09 5.40
C PHE A 93 6.27 -21.48 4.80
N GLU A 94 6.81 -22.49 5.47
CA GLU A 94 6.47 -23.88 5.14
C GLU A 94 4.97 -24.10 5.37
N ARG A 95 4.34 -24.83 4.45
CA ARG A 95 2.92 -25.16 4.58
C ARG A 95 2.76 -26.15 5.74
N ASN A 96 2.40 -25.63 6.91
CA ASN A 96 2.12 -26.47 8.08
C ASN A 96 0.90 -27.37 7.78
N SER A 97 1.07 -28.68 7.95
CA SER A 97 0.03 -29.70 7.80
C SER A 97 -1.00 -29.73 8.93
N ARG A 98 -1.09 -28.66 9.73
CA ARG A 98 -2.04 -28.52 10.85
C ARG A 98 -2.81 -27.22 10.70
N GLY A 99 -4.05 -27.30 10.23
CA GLY A 99 -4.92 -26.13 10.12
C GLY A 99 -6.11 -26.24 9.18
N ALA A 100 -6.39 -27.40 8.59
CA ALA A 100 -7.73 -27.69 8.08
C ALA A 100 -8.57 -28.20 9.26
N ALA A 101 -9.24 -27.27 9.93
CA ALA A 101 -10.36 -27.54 10.83
C ALA A 101 -11.53 -26.69 10.35
#